data_AF-A0A6I1KBL9-F1
#
_entry.id   AF-A0A6I1KBL9-F1
#
_cell.length_a   1.000
_cell.length_b   1.000
_cell.length_c   1.000
_cell.angle_alpha   90.00
_cell.angle_beta   90.00
_cell.angle_gamma   90.00
#
_symmetry.space_group_name_H-M   'P 1'
#
loop_
_entity.id
_entity.type
_entity.pdbx_description
1 polymer ?
#
loop_
_entity_poly.entity_id
_entity_poly.type
_entity_poly.pdbx_seq_one_letter_code
_entity_poly.pdbx_strand_id
1 'polypeptide(L)'
;MRSLAEPVVLLRAAIAAALTALACYPRLAHWTQRKDDVWFLVAVVGWAALVMWGAVFAWHEKHGRLEVFPKRVSPNLWLVALALGGAGAAISFHFGDPTLRQLAPTDFPRNPAQWAEHVLFNLAMEQLFLCFAPFAFFVRLLPGVKLAAVATVLFGLLVFALKLQSVSAALTWDVALGLAFFRALNSAVAVWLYYRGGVWLVWLFALLLQCRHWFAFDG
;
A
#
# COMPACT_ATOMS: atom_id res chain seq x y z
N MET A 1 19.98 -12.16 12.00
CA MET A 1 20.21 -10.72 11.73
C MET A 1 21.25 -10.47 10.65
N ARG A 2 22.20 -11.40 10.38
CA ARG A 2 23.25 -11.24 9.34
C ARG A 2 22.74 -10.83 7.94
N SER A 3 21.54 -11.26 7.53
CA SER A 3 21.01 -10.95 6.19
C SER A 3 20.60 -9.50 5.96
N LEU A 4 20.31 -8.72 7.01
CA LEU A 4 20.02 -7.28 6.87
C LEU A 4 21.29 -6.46 6.60
N ALA A 5 22.44 -6.95 7.07
CA ALA A 5 23.73 -6.28 6.93
C ALA A 5 24.49 -6.72 5.67
N GLU A 6 23.89 -7.58 4.84
CA GLU A 6 24.50 -7.98 3.58
C GLU A 6 24.59 -6.77 2.63
N PRO A 7 25.77 -6.45 2.07
CA PRO A 7 25.97 -5.24 1.26
C PRO A 7 25.00 -5.14 0.08
N VAL A 8 24.69 -6.28 -0.55
CA VAL A 8 23.74 -6.36 -1.67
C VAL A 8 22.31 -6.00 -1.24
N VAL A 9 21.89 -6.44 -0.05
CA VAL A 9 20.57 -6.13 0.51
C VAL A 9 20.49 -4.65 0.85
N LEU A 10 21.52 -4.10 1.49
CA LEU A 10 21.59 -2.67 1.83
C LEU A 10 21.56 -1.79 0.58
N LEU A 11 22.32 -2.14 -0.47
CA LEU A 11 22.32 -1.38 -1.71
C LEU A 11 20.95 -1.40 -2.39
N ARG A 12 20.31 -2.58 -2.50
CA ARG A 12 18.95 -2.70 -3.07
C ARG A 12 17.94 -1.89 -2.25
N ALA A 13 18.01 -1.98 -0.92
CA ALA A 13 17.15 -1.24 -0.02
C ALA A 13 17.36 0.28 -0.14
N ALA A 14 18.60 0.74 -0.25
CA ALA A 14 18.92 2.16 -0.42
C ALA A 14 18.38 2.72 -1.74
N ILE A 15 18.55 1.99 -2.84
CA ILE A 15 18.00 2.39 -4.15
C ILE A 15 16.47 2.43 -4.08
N ALA A 16 15.83 1.37 -3.56
CA ALA A 16 14.37 1.32 -3.44
C ALA A 16 13.83 2.41 -2.52
N ALA A 17 14.51 2.71 -1.42
CA ALA A 17 14.14 3.78 -0.50
C ALA A 17 14.28 5.17 -1.11
N ALA A 18 15.35 5.43 -1.87
CA ALA A 18 15.52 6.67 -2.62
C ALA A 18 14.38 6.87 -3.63
N LEU A 19 14.03 5.82 -4.39
CA LEU A 19 12.89 5.84 -5.30
C LEU A 19 11.56 6.05 -4.57
N THR A 20 11.35 5.39 -3.43
CA THR A 20 10.16 5.59 -2.60
C THR A 20 10.06 7.04 -2.11
N ALA A 21 11.15 7.61 -1.60
CA ALA A 21 11.19 8.98 -1.12
C ALA A 21 10.91 9.99 -2.25
N LEU A 22 11.52 9.79 -3.43
CA LEU A 22 11.26 10.60 -4.61
C LEU A 22 9.81 10.50 -5.09
N ALA A 23 9.23 9.31 -5.12
CA ALA A 23 7.82 9.11 -5.48
C ALA A 23 6.85 9.74 -4.46
N CYS A 24 7.25 9.86 -3.19
CA CYS A 24 6.44 10.49 -2.16
C CYS A 24 6.57 12.03 -2.15
N TYR A 25 7.66 12.58 -2.70
CA TYR A 25 7.92 14.03 -2.69
C TYR A 25 6.75 14.88 -3.18
N PRO A 26 6.09 14.58 -4.32
CA PRO A 26 4.98 15.41 -4.81
C PRO A 26 3.85 15.58 -3.80
N ARG A 27 3.46 14.49 -3.13
CA ARG A 27 2.41 14.53 -2.09
C ARG A 27 2.86 15.33 -0.86
N LEU A 28 4.12 15.16 -0.44
CA LEU A 28 4.67 15.88 0.71
C LEU A 28 4.80 17.38 0.42
N ALA A 29 5.20 17.75 -0.80
CA ALA A 29 5.35 19.13 -1.23
C ALA A 29 4.01 19.87 -1.27
N HIS A 30 2.93 19.20 -1.67
CA HIS A 30 1.58 19.79 -1.68
C HIS A 30 0.84 19.69 -0.34
N TRP A 31 1.40 19.03 0.67
CA TRP A 31 0.84 19.04 2.02
C TRP A 31 1.08 20.39 2.69
N THR A 32 0.09 21.29 2.61
CA THR A 32 0.18 22.67 3.09
C THR A 32 0.09 22.83 4.61
N GLN A 33 -0.47 21.85 5.31
CA GLN A 33 -0.63 21.88 6.78
C GLN A 33 0.59 21.33 7.53
N ARG A 34 1.68 21.01 6.83
CA ARG A 34 2.91 20.50 7.47
C ARG A 34 3.54 21.59 8.35
N LYS A 35 3.98 21.19 9.54
CA LYS A 35 4.76 22.07 10.43
C LYS A 35 6.25 22.07 10.09
N ASP A 36 6.73 20.95 9.57
CA ASP A 36 8.15 20.71 9.31
C ASP A 36 8.52 20.94 7.83
N ASP A 37 9.82 21.10 7.58
CA ASP A 37 10.35 21.25 6.23
C ASP A 37 10.10 20.00 5.37
N VAL A 38 9.82 20.19 4.08
CA VAL A 38 9.52 19.07 3.18
C VAL A 38 10.69 18.12 3.04
N TRP A 39 11.93 18.63 3.04
CA TRP A 39 13.13 17.81 2.92
C TRP A 39 13.39 16.98 4.16
N PHE A 40 13.03 17.50 5.34
CA PHE A 40 13.03 16.71 6.57
C PHE A 40 12.05 15.53 6.45
N LEU A 41 10.82 15.77 6.00
CA LEU A 41 9.83 14.70 5.80
C LEU A 41 10.28 13.67 4.75
N VAL A 42 10.88 14.12 3.64
CA VAL A 42 11.46 13.25 2.61
C VAL A 42 12.58 12.39 3.19
N ALA A 43 13.45 12.96 4.04
CA ALA A 43 14.51 12.22 4.70
C ALA A 43 13.95 11.18 5.68
N VAL A 44 12.92 11.53 6.45
CA VAL A 44 12.23 10.58 7.36
C VAL A 44 11.58 9.45 6.57
N VAL A 45 10.89 9.74 5.47
CA VAL A 45 10.31 8.73 4.58
C VAL A 45 11.39 7.85 3.96
N GLY A 46 12.49 8.44 3.49
CA GLY A 46 13.62 7.71 2.94
C GLY A 46 14.25 6.77 3.97
N TRP A 47 14.44 7.23 5.21
CA TRP A 47 14.95 6.40 6.30
C TRP A 47 14.00 5.24 6.65
N ALA A 48 12.70 5.53 6.82
CA ALA A 48 11.70 4.51 7.09
C ALA A 48 11.60 3.49 5.94
N ALA A 49 11.61 3.97 4.69
CA ALA A 49 11.59 3.12 3.51
C ALA A 49 12.85 2.25 3.41
N LEU A 50 14.03 2.76 3.79
CA LEU A 50 15.26 1.98 3.84
C LEU A 50 15.14 0.80 4.80
N VAL A 51 14.63 1.03 6.01
CA VAL A 51 14.42 -0.04 7.00
C VAL A 51 13.39 -1.05 6.49
N MET A 52 12.28 -0.59 5.93
CA MET A 52 11.22 -1.45 5.40
C MET A 52 11.68 -2.28 4.20
N TRP A 53 12.31 -1.66 3.20
CA TRP A 53 12.88 -2.37 2.05
C TRP A 53 14.01 -3.31 2.47
N GLY A 54 14.80 -2.93 3.47
CA GLY A 54 15.79 -3.81 4.08
C GLY A 54 15.15 -5.09 4.62
N ALA A 55 14.06 -4.96 5.38
CA ALA A 55 13.29 -6.12 5.87
C ALA A 55 12.71 -6.95 4.72
N VAL A 56 12.14 -6.31 3.71
CA VAL A 56 11.59 -6.97 2.52
C VAL A 56 12.67 -7.79 1.82
N PHE A 57 13.78 -7.19 1.39
CA PHE A 57 14.83 -7.92 0.68
C PHE A 57 15.55 -8.95 1.55
N ALA A 58 15.77 -8.67 2.84
CA ALA A 58 16.49 -9.58 3.73
C ALA A 58 15.70 -10.82 4.13
N TRP A 59 14.38 -10.72 4.24
CA TRP A 59 13.54 -11.75 4.86
C TRP A 59 12.53 -12.38 3.90
N HIS A 60 12.00 -11.64 2.93
CA HIS A 60 10.99 -12.16 2.01
C HIS A 60 11.55 -13.30 1.15
N GLU A 61 12.67 -13.06 0.45
CA GLU A 61 13.30 -14.08 -0.42
C GLU A 61 13.74 -15.30 0.39
N LYS A 62 14.25 -15.07 1.61
CA LYS A 62 14.80 -16.12 2.48
C LYS A 62 13.74 -17.00 3.18
N HIS A 63 12.68 -16.41 3.70
CA HIS A 63 11.69 -17.11 4.52
C HIS A 63 10.37 -17.33 3.77
N GLY A 64 10.00 -16.41 2.89
CA GLY A 64 8.84 -16.54 2.00
C GLY A 64 9.12 -17.40 0.76
N ARG A 65 10.40 -17.64 0.43
CA ARG A 65 10.85 -18.38 -0.77
C ARG A 65 10.29 -17.83 -2.09
N LEU A 66 10.09 -16.52 -2.14
CA LEU A 66 9.50 -15.81 -3.26
C LEU A 66 10.37 -14.62 -3.63
N GLU A 67 10.49 -14.34 -4.93
CA GLU A 67 11.14 -13.14 -5.42
C GLU A 67 10.23 -11.93 -5.20
N VAL A 68 10.78 -10.85 -4.64
CA VAL A 68 10.04 -9.59 -4.46
C VAL A 68 9.62 -9.02 -5.83
N PHE A 69 10.57 -9.04 -6.78
CA PHE A 69 10.38 -8.62 -8.15
C PHE A 69 10.59 -9.82 -9.09
N PRO A 70 9.57 -10.67 -9.29
CA PRO A 70 9.72 -11.84 -10.12
C PRO A 70 9.95 -11.43 -11.58
N LYS A 71 10.92 -12.08 -12.24
CA LYS A 71 11.25 -11.81 -13.66
C LYS A 71 10.14 -12.23 -14.60
N ARG A 72 9.33 -13.22 -14.22
CA ARG A 72 8.22 -13.75 -15.01
C ARG A 72 7.03 -13.99 -14.11
N VAL A 73 5.91 -13.38 -14.48
CA VAL A 73 4.61 -13.59 -13.82
C VAL A 73 3.68 -14.22 -14.85
N SER A 74 2.92 -15.24 -14.43
CA SER A 74 1.98 -15.92 -15.32
C SER A 74 0.96 -14.94 -15.91
N PRO A 75 0.69 -14.98 -17.23
CA PRO A 75 -0.34 -14.14 -17.86
C PRO A 75 -1.71 -14.24 -17.20
N ASN A 76 -2.07 -15.42 -16.68
CA ASN A 76 -3.34 -15.62 -15.98
C ASN A 76 -3.43 -14.79 -14.71
N LEU A 77 -2.32 -14.60 -13.99
CA LEU A 77 -2.31 -13.77 -12.78
C LEU A 77 -2.44 -12.28 -13.10
N TRP A 78 -1.93 -11.84 -14.26
CA TRP A 78 -2.18 -10.48 -14.75
C TRP A 78 -3.66 -10.25 -15.03
N LEU A 79 -4.33 -11.19 -15.71
CA LEU A 79 -5.77 -11.11 -15.97
C LEU A 79 -6.58 -11.10 -14.67
N VAL A 80 -6.20 -11.91 -13.68
CA VAL A 80 -6.85 -11.91 -12.37
C VAL A 80 -6.64 -10.58 -11.64
N ALA A 81 -5.43 -10.02 -11.66
CA ALA A 81 -5.17 -8.71 -11.05
C ALA A 81 -5.95 -7.58 -11.74
N LEU A 82 -6.07 -7.61 -13.07
CA LEU A 82 -6.92 -6.71 -13.86
C LEU A 82 -8.39 -6.82 -13.43
N ALA A 83 -8.92 -8.04 -13.37
CA ALA A 83 -10.32 -8.29 -13.02
C ALA A 83 -10.63 -7.85 -11.58
N LEU A 84 -9.79 -8.22 -10.61
CA LEU A 84 -9.97 -7.85 -9.20
C LEU A 84 -9.79 -6.34 -8.97
N GLY A 85 -8.82 -5.73 -9.64
CA GLY A 85 -8.58 -4.28 -9.56
C GLY A 85 -9.72 -3.48 -10.18
N GLY A 86 -10.18 -3.88 -11.37
CA GLY A 86 -11.33 -3.26 -12.04
C GLY A 86 -12.63 -3.41 -11.24
N ALA A 87 -12.92 -4.62 -10.75
CA ALA A 87 -14.08 -4.86 -9.90
C ALA A 87 -14.01 -4.06 -8.59
N GLY A 88 -12.85 -4.05 -7.93
CA GLY A 88 -12.61 -3.27 -6.72
C GLY A 88 -12.76 -1.76 -6.97
N ALA A 89 -12.29 -1.26 -8.11
CA ALA A 89 -12.43 0.14 -8.51
C ALA A 89 -13.90 0.52 -8.71
N ALA A 90 -14.66 -0.30 -9.43
CA ALA A 90 -16.09 -0.09 -9.66
C ALA A 90 -16.90 -0.13 -8.36
N ILE A 91 -16.66 -1.13 -7.50
CA ILE A 91 -17.34 -1.23 -6.20
C ILE A 91 -17.00 -0.02 -5.32
N SER A 92 -15.71 0.37 -5.28
CA SER A 92 -15.29 1.55 -4.52
C SER A 92 -15.96 2.82 -5.03
N PHE A 93 -15.99 3.03 -6.34
CA PHE A 93 -16.60 4.21 -6.96
C PHE A 93 -18.10 4.32 -6.65
N HIS A 94 -18.84 3.23 -6.78
CA HIS A 94 -20.30 3.26 -6.62
C HIS A 94 -20.76 3.24 -5.16
N PHE A 95 -20.05 2.54 -4.27
CA PHE A 95 -20.50 2.32 -2.89
C PHE A 95 -19.60 2.96 -1.82
N GLY A 96 -18.28 2.97 -2.03
CA GLY A 96 -17.33 3.47 -1.02
C GLY A 96 -17.10 4.98 -1.07
N ASP A 97 -16.74 5.47 -2.26
CA ASP A 97 -16.38 6.87 -2.54
C ASP A 97 -17.47 7.88 -2.12
N PRO A 98 -18.79 7.66 -2.36
CA PRO A 98 -19.81 8.62 -1.95
C PRO A 98 -19.81 8.89 -0.44
N THR A 99 -19.65 7.83 0.36
CA THR A 99 -19.60 7.93 1.82
C THR A 99 -18.27 8.52 2.28
N LEU A 100 -17.16 8.03 1.72
CA LEU A 100 -15.82 8.45 2.13
C LEU A 100 -15.50 9.90 1.75
N ARG A 101 -16.01 10.41 0.61
CA ARG A 101 -15.82 11.81 0.21
C ARG A 101 -16.46 12.79 1.16
N GLN A 102 -17.59 12.42 1.78
CA GLN A 102 -18.25 13.24 2.79
C GLN A 102 -17.46 13.25 4.10
N LEU A 103 -16.90 12.09 4.49
CA LEU A 103 -16.17 11.94 5.75
C LEU A 103 -14.74 12.52 5.70
N ALA A 104 -14.05 12.39 4.57
CA ALA A 104 -12.66 12.79 4.41
C ALA A 104 -12.41 13.40 3.01
N PRO A 105 -12.98 14.59 2.73
CA PRO A 105 -12.89 15.21 1.40
C PRO A 105 -11.47 15.58 0.97
N THR A 106 -10.53 15.70 1.92
CA THR A 106 -9.12 16.00 1.65
C THR A 106 -8.34 14.78 1.16
N ASP A 107 -8.86 13.57 1.35
CA ASP A 107 -8.22 12.32 0.93
C ASP A 107 -8.51 11.95 -0.53
N PHE A 108 -9.37 12.72 -1.21
CA PHE A 108 -9.75 12.50 -2.59
C PHE A 108 -9.07 13.51 -3.52
N PRO A 109 -8.42 13.05 -4.61
CA PRO A 109 -7.82 13.96 -5.57
C PRO A 109 -8.92 14.76 -6.29
N ARG A 110 -8.65 16.04 -6.54
CA ARG A 110 -9.59 16.95 -7.23
C ARG A 110 -9.21 17.23 -8.69
N ASN A 111 -8.01 16.84 -9.09
CA ASN A 111 -7.49 17.02 -10.43
C ASN A 111 -6.47 15.92 -10.77
N PRO A 112 -6.09 15.78 -12.06
CA PRO A 112 -5.14 14.74 -12.49
C PRO A 112 -3.75 14.83 -11.83
N ALA A 113 -3.29 16.03 -11.47
CA ALA A 113 -2.00 16.20 -10.79
C ALA A 113 -2.05 15.60 -9.37
N GLN A 114 -3.07 15.95 -8.58
CA GLN A 114 -3.30 15.37 -7.26
C GLN A 114 -3.54 13.86 -7.33
N TRP A 115 -4.18 13.37 -8.39
CA TRP A 115 -4.32 11.94 -8.61
C TRP A 115 -2.97 11.25 -8.79
N ALA A 116 -2.08 11.81 -9.62
CA ALA A 116 -0.74 11.27 -9.82
C ALA A 116 0.05 11.23 -8.49
N GLU A 117 -0.06 12.27 -7.67
CA GLU A 117 0.54 12.30 -6.32
C GLU A 117 0.00 11.19 -5.41
N HIS A 118 -1.31 10.94 -5.43
CA HIS A 118 -1.95 9.86 -4.67
C HIS A 118 -1.48 8.49 -5.15
N VAL A 119 -1.42 8.28 -6.46
CA VAL A 119 -0.95 7.02 -7.06
C VAL A 119 0.50 6.76 -6.68
N LEU A 120 1.39 7.73 -6.90
CA LEU A 120 2.81 7.56 -6.60
C LEU A 120 3.05 7.24 -5.12
N PHE A 121 2.40 7.99 -4.22
CA PHE A 121 2.49 7.73 -2.79
C PHE A 121 1.92 6.36 -2.40
N ASN A 122 0.77 5.98 -2.97
CA ASN A 122 0.14 4.69 -2.69
C ASN A 122 1.06 3.53 -3.11
N LEU A 123 1.52 3.54 -4.36
CA LEU A 123 2.37 2.49 -4.91
C LEU A 123 3.72 2.41 -4.19
N ALA A 124 4.33 3.54 -3.87
CA ALA A 124 5.68 3.60 -3.34
C ALA A 124 5.77 3.35 -1.83
N MET A 125 4.81 3.89 -1.05
CA MET A 125 4.88 3.92 0.41
C MET A 125 3.73 3.15 1.05
N GLU A 126 2.49 3.33 0.60
CA GLU A 126 1.34 2.67 1.23
C GLU A 126 1.41 1.14 1.06
N GLN A 127 1.72 0.65 -0.14
CA GLN A 127 1.91 -0.79 -0.37
C GLN A 127 3.12 -1.35 0.39
N LEU A 128 4.21 -0.58 0.49
CA LEU A 128 5.39 -0.95 1.25
C LEU A 128 5.05 -1.11 2.75
N PHE A 129 4.36 -0.12 3.31
CA PHE A 129 4.03 -0.05 4.73
C PHE A 129 2.91 -1.03 5.14
N LEU A 130 1.90 -1.25 4.30
CA LEU A 130 0.72 -2.05 4.65
C LEU A 130 0.77 -3.49 4.15
N CYS A 131 1.57 -3.79 3.13
CA CYS A 131 1.64 -5.12 2.53
C CYS A 131 3.06 -5.70 2.61
N PHE A 132 4.04 -5.09 1.94
CA PHE A 132 5.33 -5.74 1.69
C PHE A 132 6.16 -5.92 2.97
N ALA A 133 6.36 -4.84 3.73
CA ALA A 133 7.17 -4.88 4.94
C ALA A 133 6.52 -5.68 6.08
N PRO A 134 5.23 -5.52 6.39
CA PRO A 134 4.57 -6.36 7.39
C PRO A 134 4.57 -7.84 7.00
N PHE A 135 4.33 -8.17 5.73
CA PHE A 135 4.39 -9.56 5.28
C PHE A 135 5.80 -10.15 5.49
N ALA A 136 6.84 -9.43 5.08
CA ALA A 136 8.23 -9.87 5.27
C ALA A 136 8.58 -10.05 6.77
N PHE A 137 8.08 -9.16 7.62
CA PHE A 137 8.23 -9.26 9.06
C PHE A 137 7.49 -10.49 9.65
N PHE A 138 6.24 -10.70 9.27
CA PHE A 138 5.44 -11.81 9.82
C PHE A 138 5.86 -13.16 9.27
N VAL A 139 6.33 -13.26 8.03
CA VAL A 139 6.85 -14.53 7.49
C VAL A 139 8.14 -14.97 8.19
N ARG A 140 8.86 -14.03 8.81
CA ARG A 140 10.00 -14.30 9.69
C ARG A 140 9.58 -14.75 11.09
N LEU A 141 8.49 -14.20 11.63
CA LEU A 141 8.05 -14.46 13.01
C LEU A 141 7.16 -15.70 13.14
N LEU A 142 6.31 -15.95 12.16
CA LEU A 142 5.27 -16.97 12.20
C LEU A 142 5.70 -18.22 11.42
N PRO A 143 5.26 -19.43 11.85
CA PRO A 143 5.73 -20.69 11.28
C PRO A 143 5.19 -20.98 9.87
N GLY A 144 4.32 -20.13 9.31
CA GLY A 144 3.71 -20.38 8.02
C GLY A 144 3.24 -19.13 7.29
N VAL A 145 3.31 -19.19 5.96
CA VAL A 145 2.96 -18.07 5.09
C VAL A 145 1.49 -17.67 5.19
N LYS A 146 0.59 -18.63 5.43
CA LYS A 146 -0.83 -18.35 5.64
C LYS A 146 -1.06 -17.49 6.90
N LEU A 147 -0.37 -17.81 8.00
CA LEU A 147 -0.45 -17.03 9.23
C LEU A 147 0.16 -15.65 9.05
N ALA A 148 1.29 -15.54 8.32
CA ALA A 148 1.88 -14.26 7.97
C ALA A 148 0.94 -13.39 7.12
N ALA A 149 0.22 -13.98 6.17
CA ALA A 149 -0.77 -13.28 5.37
C ALA A 149 -1.93 -12.77 6.23
N VAL A 150 -2.48 -13.60 7.11
CA VAL A 150 -3.54 -13.19 8.05
C VAL A 150 -3.05 -12.07 8.97
N ALA A 151 -1.86 -12.19 9.54
CA ALA A 151 -1.26 -11.15 10.39
C ALA A 151 -1.05 -9.83 9.62
N THR A 152 -0.69 -9.89 8.34
CA THR A 152 -0.56 -8.71 7.47
C THR A 152 -1.92 -8.02 7.26
N VAL A 153 -2.98 -8.79 7.02
CA VAL A 153 -4.35 -8.26 6.91
C VAL A 153 -4.80 -7.61 8.22
N LEU A 154 -4.57 -8.27 9.36
CA LEU A 154 -4.89 -7.76 10.69
C LEU A 154 -4.11 -6.48 11.02
N PHE A 155 -2.83 -6.40 10.65
CA PHE A 155 -2.04 -5.17 10.76
C PHE A 155 -2.65 -4.03 9.94
N GLY A 156 -3.06 -4.30 8.71
CA GLY A 156 -3.75 -3.32 7.87
C GLY A 156 -5.07 -2.83 8.48
N LEU A 157 -5.82 -3.72 9.15
CA LEU A 157 -7.03 -3.37 9.89
C LEU A 157 -6.75 -2.55 11.14
N LEU A 158 -5.67 -2.86 11.87
CA LEU A 158 -5.24 -2.07 13.02
C LEU A 158 -4.90 -0.63 12.61
N VAL A 159 -4.09 -0.46 11.55
CA VAL A 159 -3.75 0.87 11.03
C VAL A 159 -5.02 1.60 10.56
N PHE A 160 -5.94 0.89 9.94
CA PHE A 160 -7.22 1.45 9.51
C PHE A 160 -8.09 1.88 10.70
N ALA A 161 -8.16 1.08 11.77
CA ALA A 161 -8.89 1.44 12.99
C ALA A 161 -8.32 2.71 13.63
N LEU A 162 -6.98 2.84 13.67
CA LEU A 162 -6.32 4.07 14.13
C LEU A 162 -6.70 5.28 13.26
N LYS A 163 -6.81 5.09 11.94
CA LYS A 163 -7.27 6.15 11.04
C LYS A 163 -8.76 6.48 11.25
N LEU A 164 -9.60 5.48 11.51
CA LEU A 164 -11.04 5.71 11.77
C LEU A 164 -11.29 6.48 13.07
N GLN A 165 -10.41 6.38 14.07
CA GLN A 165 -10.54 7.14 15.32
C GLN A 165 -10.55 8.66 15.09
N SER A 166 -9.91 9.17 14.03
CA SER A 166 -9.94 10.62 13.74
C SER A 166 -11.29 11.11 13.21
N VAL A 167 -12.17 10.19 12.77
CA VAL A 167 -13.49 10.48 12.18
C VAL A 167 -14.63 9.75 12.87
N SER A 168 -14.37 9.11 14.02
CA SER A 168 -15.31 8.20 14.69
C SER A 168 -16.61 8.87 15.14
N ALA A 169 -16.59 10.17 15.41
CA ALA A 169 -17.78 10.93 15.80
C ALA A 169 -18.81 11.06 14.66
N ALA A 170 -18.39 10.91 13.40
CA ALA A 170 -19.24 11.06 12.22
C ALA A 170 -19.69 9.71 11.61
N LEU A 171 -19.32 8.58 12.22
CA LEU A 171 -19.53 7.24 11.68
C LEU A 171 -20.64 6.48 12.42
N THR A 172 -21.61 5.96 11.68
CA THR A 172 -22.50 4.91 12.18
C THR A 172 -21.76 3.57 12.21
N TRP A 173 -22.20 2.66 13.10
CA TRP A 173 -21.58 1.34 13.24
C TRP A 173 -21.63 0.52 11.95
N ASP A 174 -22.72 0.61 11.19
CA ASP A 174 -22.88 -0.12 9.94
C ASP A 174 -21.85 0.31 8.88
N VAL A 175 -21.62 1.63 8.77
CA VAL A 175 -20.61 2.18 7.85
C VAL A 175 -19.21 1.79 8.31
N ALA A 176 -18.91 1.84 9.61
CA ALA A 176 -17.62 1.43 10.15
C ALA A 176 -17.32 -0.06 9.86
N LEU A 177 -18.31 -0.95 10.06
CA LEU A 177 -18.19 -2.37 9.75
C LEU A 177 -18.02 -2.62 8.26
N GLY A 178 -18.80 -1.93 7.41
CA GLY A 178 -18.68 -2.02 5.96
C GLY A 178 -17.30 -1.59 5.45
N LEU A 179 -16.77 -0.48 5.97
CA LEU A 179 -15.43 0.01 5.63
C LEU A 179 -14.33 -0.94 6.13
N ALA A 180 -14.45 -1.48 7.34
CA ALA A 180 -13.52 -2.46 7.87
C ALA A 180 -13.51 -3.74 7.03
N PHE A 181 -14.68 -4.23 6.63
CA PHE A 181 -14.80 -5.38 5.74
C PHE A 181 -14.14 -5.11 4.38
N PHE A 182 -14.44 -3.97 3.77
CA PHE A 182 -13.84 -3.60 2.49
C PHE A 182 -12.32 -3.46 2.58
N ARG A 183 -11.82 -2.86 3.66
CA ARG A 183 -10.39 -2.77 3.96
C ARG A 183 -9.75 -4.15 4.12
N ALA A 184 -10.40 -5.07 4.84
CA ALA A 184 -9.92 -6.43 5.03
C ALA A 184 -9.81 -7.17 3.70
N LEU A 185 -10.86 -7.08 2.87
CA LEU A 185 -10.90 -7.70 1.55
C LEU A 185 -9.79 -7.16 0.64
N ASN A 186 -9.64 -5.84 0.59
CA ASN A 186 -8.59 -5.18 -0.19
C ASN A 186 -7.18 -5.62 0.26
N SER A 187 -6.91 -5.63 1.57
CA SER A 187 -5.66 -6.17 2.12
C SER A 187 -5.45 -7.64 1.75
N ALA A 188 -6.49 -8.47 1.87
CA ALA A 188 -6.38 -9.90 1.59
C ALA A 188 -6.04 -10.16 0.12
N VAL A 189 -6.67 -9.42 -0.80
CA VAL A 189 -6.36 -9.49 -2.23
C VAL A 189 -4.93 -9.03 -2.51
N ALA A 190 -4.51 -7.88 -1.95
CA ALA A 190 -3.15 -7.38 -2.14
C ALA A 190 -2.10 -8.38 -1.64
N VAL A 191 -2.28 -8.96 -0.45
CA VAL A 191 -1.37 -9.96 0.10
C VAL A 191 -1.37 -11.25 -0.72
N TRP A 192 -2.54 -11.68 -1.21
CA TRP A 192 -2.64 -12.85 -2.08
C TRP A 192 -1.93 -12.64 -3.42
N LEU A 193 -2.12 -11.48 -4.06
CA LEU A 193 -1.41 -11.11 -5.28
C LEU A 193 0.10 -11.01 -5.04
N TYR A 194 0.51 -10.43 -3.90
CA TYR A 194 1.91 -10.34 -3.52
C TYR A 194 2.54 -11.73 -3.40
N TYR A 195 1.86 -12.65 -2.72
CA TYR A 195 2.32 -14.02 -2.55
C TYR A 195 2.39 -14.79 -3.89
N ARG A 196 1.51 -14.48 -4.85
CA ARG A 196 1.43 -15.20 -6.13
C ARG A 196 2.35 -14.65 -7.23
N GLY A 197 2.60 -13.35 -7.26
CA GLY A 197 3.33 -12.71 -8.36
C GLY A 197 4.10 -11.45 -7.97
N GLY A 198 4.38 -11.28 -6.67
CA GLY A 198 5.26 -10.24 -6.17
C GLY A 198 4.69 -8.82 -6.31
N VAL A 199 5.59 -7.84 -6.28
CA VAL A 199 5.24 -6.42 -6.25
C VAL A 199 4.43 -5.97 -7.47
N TRP A 200 4.73 -6.51 -8.66
CA TRP A 200 4.12 -6.08 -9.92
C TRP A 200 2.59 -6.20 -9.94
N LEU A 201 2.06 -7.32 -9.45
CA LEU A 201 0.61 -7.54 -9.42
C LEU A 201 -0.08 -6.64 -8.40
N VAL A 202 0.55 -6.39 -7.26
CA VAL A 202 0.00 -5.49 -6.23
C VAL A 202 -0.01 -4.05 -6.74
N TRP A 203 1.04 -3.62 -7.43
CA TRP A 203 1.08 -2.30 -8.04
C TRP A 203 0.04 -2.13 -9.14
N LEU A 204 -0.16 -3.12 -10.02
CA LEU A 204 -1.24 -3.05 -11.00
C LEU A 204 -2.60 -2.96 -10.32
N PHE A 205 -2.87 -3.85 -9.36
CA PHE A 205 -4.12 -3.85 -8.62
C PHE A 205 -4.39 -2.50 -7.93
N ALA A 206 -3.39 -1.96 -7.22
CA ALA A 206 -3.48 -0.67 -6.56
C ALA A 206 -3.66 0.49 -7.55
N LEU A 207 -2.95 0.48 -8.68
CA LEU A 207 -3.12 1.48 -9.75
C LEU A 207 -4.55 1.48 -10.28
N LEU A 208 -5.11 0.31 -10.58
CA LEU A 208 -6.49 0.18 -11.07
C LEU A 208 -7.51 0.69 -10.06
N LEU A 209 -7.31 0.41 -8.77
CA LEU A 209 -8.14 0.98 -7.72
C LEU A 209 -8.10 2.51 -7.77
N GLN A 210 -6.93 3.13 -7.94
CA GLN A 210 -6.80 4.58 -8.03
C GLN A 210 -7.40 5.17 -9.32
N CYS A 211 -7.47 4.39 -10.41
CA CYS A 211 -8.10 4.85 -11.65
C CYS A 211 -9.60 5.19 -11.47
N ARG A 212 -10.26 4.68 -10.43
CA ARG A 212 -11.66 5.02 -10.11
C ARG A 212 -11.92 6.52 -9.96
N HIS A 213 -10.90 7.30 -9.59
CA HIS A 213 -11.03 8.74 -9.39
C HIS A 213 -11.13 9.51 -10.71
N TRP A 214 -10.70 8.95 -11.83
CA TRP A 214 -10.82 9.60 -13.14
C TRP A 214 -12.27 9.83 -13.54
N PHE A 215 -13.17 8.89 -13.21
CA PHE A 215 -14.61 9.03 -13.47
C PHE A 215 -15.28 10.17 -12.70
N ALA A 216 -14.58 10.76 -11.73
CA ALA A 216 -15.06 11.89 -10.95
C ALA A 216 -14.47 13.23 -11.36
N PHE A 217 -13.56 13.28 -12.34
CA PHE A 217 -13.04 14.54 -12.89
C PHE A 217 -13.94 15.10 -14.01
N ASP A 218 -14.71 14.22 -14.65
CA ASP A 218 -15.56 14.54 -15.80
C ASP A 218 -17.00 14.96 -15.42
N GLY A 219 -17.29 15.13 -14.12
CA GLY A 219 -18.58 15.59 -13.60
C GLY A 219 -18.41 16.78 -12.66
#